data_AF-A0A961X1V3-F1
#
_entry.id   AF-A0A961X1V3-F1
#
_cell.length_a   1.000
_cell.length_b   1.000
_cell.length_c   1.000
_cell.angle_alpha   90.00
_cell.angle_beta   90.00
_cell.angle_gamma   90.00
#
_symmetry.space_group_name_H-M   'P 1'
#
loop_
_entity.id
_entity.type
_entity.pdbx_description
1 polymer ?
#
loop_
_entity_poly.entity_id
_entity_poly.type
_entity_poly.pdbx_seq_one_letter_code
_entity_poly.pdbx_strand_id
1 'polypeptide(L)' 'RTTRVNTIMLTDQTSMIWAQKYARVVLPCHVASHGLGPSYTSITSAIRLLAVAFAERAGDPAAERLELIAEIHEELDDTE' A
#
# COMPACT_ATOMS: atom_id res chain seq x y z
N ARG A 1 -16.37 4.84 -20.99
CA ARG A 1 -14.90 5.05 -21.04
C ARG A 1 -14.30 4.36 -19.82
N THR A 2 -13.71 3.17 -19.96
CA THR A 2 -13.09 2.46 -18.84
C THR A 2 -11.73 3.12 -18.55
N THR A 3 -11.52 3.55 -17.31
CA THR A 3 -10.20 4.01 -16.85
C THR A 3 -9.27 2.79 -16.81
N ARG A 4 -8.10 2.89 -17.45
CA ARG A 4 -7.07 1.84 -17.30
C ARG A 4 -6.65 1.80 -15.83
N VAL A 5 -6.72 0.62 -15.23
CA VAL A 5 -6.23 0.38 -13.86
C VAL A 5 -4.72 0.63 -13.83
N ASN A 6 -4.27 1.41 -12.85
CA ASN A 6 -2.86 1.66 -12.64
C ASN A 6 -2.31 0.63 -11.63
N THR A 7 -1.45 -0.27 -12.08
CA THR A 7 -0.97 -1.40 -11.27
C THR A 7 0.43 -1.14 -10.72
N ILE A 8 0.64 -1.44 -9.44
CA ILE A 8 1.94 -1.51 -8.77
C ILE A 8 2.17 -2.97 -8.39
N MET A 9 3.33 -3.53 -8.73
CA MET A 9 3.68 -4.93 -8.43
C MET A 9 4.84 -5.00 -7.44
N LEU A 10 4.64 -5.69 -6.31
CA LEU A 10 5.71 -6.20 -5.46
C LEU A 10 6.07 -7.61 -5.93
N THR A 11 7.33 -7.87 -6.22
CA THR A 11 7.76 -9.17 -6.73
C THR A 11 9.21 -9.45 -6.38
N ASP A 12 9.66 -10.69 -6.54
CA ASP A 12 11.07 -11.03 -6.39
C ASP A 12 11.91 -10.56 -7.58
N GLN A 13 13.24 -10.54 -7.43
CA GLN A 13 14.16 -10.08 -8.48
C GLN A 13 14.10 -10.90 -9.78
N THR A 14 13.77 -12.19 -9.71
CA THR A 14 13.71 -13.08 -10.88
C THR A 14 12.50 -12.79 -11.76
N SER A 15 11.42 -12.29 -11.16
CA SER A 15 10.15 -11.99 -11.84
C SER A 15 10.07 -10.54 -12.35
N MET A 16 11.08 -9.70 -12.14
CA MET A 16 11.03 -8.25 -12.44
C MET A 16 10.68 -7.95 -13.90
N ILE A 17 11.36 -8.61 -14.86
CA ILE A 17 11.18 -8.34 -16.30
C ILE A 17 9.75 -8.69 -16.74
N TRP A 18 9.19 -9.75 -16.17
CA TRP A 18 7.80 -10.14 -16.44
C TRP A 18 6.83 -9.10 -15.85
N ALA A 19 7.05 -8.69 -14.60
CA ALA A 19 6.20 -7.71 -13.91
C ALA A 19 6.16 -6.34 -14.60
N GLN A 20 7.28 -5.89 -15.19
CA GLN A 20 7.37 -4.61 -15.90
C GLN A 20 6.43 -4.52 -17.12
N LYS A 21 5.98 -5.66 -17.67
CA LYS A 21 5.03 -5.69 -18.79
C LYS A 21 3.59 -5.34 -18.37
N TYR A 22 3.26 -5.49 -17.08
CA TYR A 22 1.88 -5.41 -16.58
C TYR A 22 1.67 -4.33 -15.51
N ALA A 23 2.75 -3.80 -14.94
CA ALA A 23 2.69 -2.78 -13.90
C ALA A 23 3.39 -1.49 -14.32
N ARG A 24 2.85 -0.35 -13.88
CA ARG A 24 3.49 0.95 -14.05
C ARG A 24 4.71 1.09 -13.14
N VAL A 25 4.66 0.47 -11.97
CA VAL A 25 5.74 0.47 -10.98
C VAL A 25 5.98 -0.97 -10.52
N VAL A 26 7.23 -1.38 -10.52
CA VAL A 26 7.67 -2.69 -10.01
C VAL A 26 8.64 -2.45 -8.86
N LEU A 27 8.34 -3.05 -7.70
CA LEU A 27 9.16 -3.00 -6.50
C LEU A 27 9.81 -4.38 -6.28
N PRO A 28 11.07 -4.56 -6.70
CA PRO A 28 11.77 -5.83 -6.55
C PRO A 28 12.19 -6.07 -5.09
N CYS A 29 11.95 -7.28 -4.61
CA CYS A 29 12.26 -7.72 -3.25
C CYS A 29 13.29 -8.85 -3.29
N HIS A 30 14.26 -8.82 -2.38
CA HIS A 30 15.29 -9.86 -2.30
C HIS A 30 14.72 -11.16 -1.72
N VAL A 31 14.89 -12.29 -2.39
CA VAL A 31 14.49 -13.60 -1.87
C VAL A 31 15.73 -14.30 -1.33
N ALA A 32 15.80 -14.48 -0.01
CA ALA A 32 16.90 -15.21 0.61
C ALA A 32 16.63 -16.71 0.54
N SER A 33 17.63 -17.51 0.20
CA SER A 33 17.55 -18.97 0.26
C SER A 33 18.72 -19.49 1.08
N HIS A 34 18.43 -20.08 2.24
CA HIS A 34 19.44 -20.66 3.15
C HIS A 34 19.35 -22.19 3.15
N GLY A 35 19.11 -22.80 1.99
CA GLY A 35 18.98 -24.26 1.85
C GLY A 35 17.64 -24.85 2.32
N LEU A 36 16.74 -24.02 2.87
CA LEU A 36 15.39 -24.42 3.33
C LEU A 36 14.27 -24.01 2.35
N GLY A 37 14.63 -23.51 1.17
CA GLY A 37 13.71 -22.93 0.19
C GLY A 37 13.70 -21.40 0.19
N PRO A 38 12.93 -20.79 -0.73
CA PRO A 38 12.87 -19.34 -0.88
C PRO A 38 12.15 -18.68 0.30
N SER A 39 12.80 -17.68 0.90
CA SER A 39 12.23 -16.80 1.92
C SER A 39 11.82 -15.47 1.31
N TYR A 40 10.51 -15.19 1.34
CA TYR A 40 9.91 -13.96 0.82
C TYR A 40 9.68 -12.91 1.92
N THR A 41 10.36 -13.02 3.07
CA THR A 41 10.17 -12.11 4.22
C THR A 41 10.44 -10.65 3.86
N SER A 42 11.29 -10.38 2.87
CA SER A 42 11.53 -9.04 2.33
C SER A 42 10.29 -8.39 1.71
N ILE A 43 9.41 -9.19 1.08
CA ILE A 43 8.13 -8.72 0.53
C ILE A 43 7.24 -8.26 1.68
N THR A 44 7.14 -9.05 2.75
CA THR A 44 6.38 -8.67 3.95
C THR A 44 6.92 -7.39 4.58
N SER A 45 8.25 -7.26 4.69
CA SER A 45 8.88 -6.03 5.18
C SER A 45 8.57 -4.82 4.30
N ALA A 46 8.57 -4.98 2.97
CA ALA A 46 8.22 -3.92 2.04
C ALA A 46 6.74 -3.49 2.18
N ILE A 47 5.81 -4.44 2.35
CA ILE A 47 4.40 -4.13 2.63
C ILE A 47 4.26 -3.33 3.93
N ARG A 48 4.98 -3.73 4.99
CA ARG A 48 4.96 -3.00 6.26
C ARG A 48 5.51 -1.58 6.11
N LEU A 49 6.61 -1.41 5.40
CA LEU A 49 7.19 -0.09 5.12
C LEU A 49 6.21 0.81 4.34
N LEU A 50 5.52 0.25 3.35
CA LEU A 50 4.49 0.99 2.60
C LEU A 50 3.33 1.41 3.52
N ALA A 51 2.88 0.54 4.41
CA ALA A 51 1.81 0.86 5.36
C ALA A 51 2.22 1.99 6.32
N VAL A 52 3.43 1.92 6.89
CA VAL A 52 3.95 2.97 7.79
C VAL A 52 4.16 4.29 7.03
N ALA A 53 4.80 4.25 5.86
CA ALA A 53 5.00 5.46 5.06
C ALA A 53 3.68 6.09 4.59
N PHE A 54 2.66 5.27 4.31
CA PHE A 54 1.32 5.76 4.04
C PHE A 54 0.70 6.40 5.28
N ALA A 55 0.78 5.76 6.45
CA ALA A 55 0.25 6.31 7.69
C ALA A 55 0.90 7.66 8.04
N GLU A 56 2.22 7.79 7.90
CA GLU A 56 2.92 9.07 8.11
C GLU A 56 2.46 10.16 7.12
N ARG A 57 2.29 9.80 5.84
CA ARG A 57 1.89 10.77 4.81
C ARG A 57 0.40 11.11 4.85
N ALA A 58 -0.43 10.17 5.25
CA ALA A 58 -1.87 10.31 5.32
C ALA A 58 -2.35 10.73 6.72
N GLY A 59 -1.48 10.72 7.74
CA GLY A 59 -1.84 10.96 9.13
C GLY A 59 -2.65 12.24 9.32
N ASP A 60 -2.08 13.39 8.96
CA ASP A 60 -2.78 14.67 9.15
C ASP A 60 -4.05 14.75 8.28
N PRO A 61 -4.03 14.46 6.96
CA PRO A 61 -5.25 14.49 6.15
C PRO A 61 -6.32 13.47 6.57
N ALA A 62 -5.93 12.31 7.11
CA ALA A 62 -6.85 11.29 7.60
C ALA A 62 -7.44 11.69 8.96
N ALA A 63 -6.65 12.33 9.83
CA ALA A 63 -7.12 12.91 11.08
C ALA A 63 -8.11 14.05 10.82
N GLU A 64 -7.78 15.00 9.94
CA GLU A 64 -8.71 16.06 9.51
C GLU A 64 -10.02 15.48 8.96
N ARG A 65 -9.93 14.42 8.14
CA ARG A 65 -11.12 13.75 7.61
C ARG A 65 -11.95 13.05 8.69
N LEU A 66 -11.31 12.51 9.74
CA LEU A 66 -12.00 11.91 10.88
C LEU A 66 -12.69 12.98 11.73
N GLU A 67 -12.03 14.12 11.97
CA GLU A 67 -12.61 15.26 12.69
C GLU A 67 -13.83 15.82 11.96
N LEU A 68 -13.74 16.03 10.64
CA LEU A 68 -14.88 16.48 9.83
C LEU A 68 -16.07 15.52 9.91
N ILE A 69 -15.82 14.21 9.89
CA ILE A 69 -16.89 13.21 10.04
C ILE A 69 -17.52 13.29 11.44
N ALA A 70 -16.71 13.50 12.47
CA ALA A 70 -17.19 13.66 13.84
C ALA A 70 -18.04 14.93 14.00
N GLU A 71 -17.61 16.06 13.44
CA GLU A 71 -18.35 17.32 13.41
C GLU A 71 -19.71 17.15 12.72
N ILE A 72 -19.74 16.50 11.55
CA ILE A 72 -21.00 16.18 10.86
C ILE A 72 -21.92 15.32 11.74
N HIS A 73 -21.36 14.38 12.51
CA HIS A 73 -22.16 13.52 13.38
C HIS A 73 -22.77 14.30 14.54
N GLU A 74 -22.00 15.21 15.15
CA GLU A 74 -22.46 16.10 16.22
C GLU A 74 -23.58 17.04 15.74
N GLU A 75 -23.43 17.66 14.56
CA GLU A 75 -24.47 18.52 13.97
C GLU A 75 -25.79 17.76 13.70
N LEU A 76 -25.69 16.48 13.30
CA LEU A 76 -26.85 15.64 13.04
C LEU A 76 -27.56 15.16 14.32
N ASP A 77 -26.81 14.86 15.38
CA ASP A 77 -27.39 14.50 16.69
C ASP A 77 -28.12 15.69 17.35
N ASP A 78 -27.66 16.93 17.13
CA ASP A 78 -28.30 18.15 17.64
C ASP A 78 -29.60 18.54 16.90
N THR A 79 -29.90 17.89 15.78
CA THR A 79 -31.11 18.14 14.97
C THR A 79 -32.26 17.15 15.19
N GLU A 80 -32.10 16.13 16.05
CA GLU A 80 -33.17 15.24 16.54
C GLU A 80 -33.71 15.65 17.93
#